data_AF-A0A671QXK4-F1
#
_entry.id   AF-A0A671QXK4-F1
#
_cell.length_a   1.000
_cell.length_b   1.000
_cell.length_c   1.000
_cell.angle_alpha   90.00
_cell.angle_beta   90.00
_cell.angle_gamma   90.00
#
_symmetry.space_group_name_H-M   'P 1'
#
loop_
_entity.id
_entity.type
_entity.pdbx_description
1 polymer ?
#
loop_
_entity_poly.entity_id
_entity_poly.type
_entity_poly.pdbx_seq_one_letter_code
_entity_poly.pdbx_strand_id
1 'polypeptide(L)'
;MASLFGAAGAGLTGYKMNKRVGAIEEFEFLPMSSGKHLHLTIAVTGWLCSGKYSSFQAPWSSLGACGEQYCLKWESRYLLDLGSILDSLWDGLVSVVAQEALKYTVLSGIVTALTWPASLLAVASVIDNPWGVCLSRSAEVGKHLAQVLRSRRQGKRPVNLIGFSLGARVIYFCLEELANDQGSEGVVEDVVLLGAPVDGSEKAWQRLSRVVAGKIVNGYCKGDWLLGFLYRSSSVQLSVAGLQPISSQDRKIINVDLSSVVKGHLDYMRQMDTILVAVGVPTREEAGALSGKLQLVHLSQEKTGTPEPAGQSRVKGEPSMDISNNDTSDTTETNGGSVGSCGSPELRRERESGSDGLRGA
;
A
#
# COMPACT_ATOMS: atom_id res chain seq x y z
N MET A 1 -7.23 -31.90 37.12
CA MET A 1 -6.79 -30.94 36.09
C MET A 1 -7.78 -30.97 34.95
N ALA A 2 -8.73 -30.04 34.96
CA ALA A 2 -9.84 -29.99 34.00
C ALA A 2 -9.35 -29.44 32.65
N SER A 3 -9.64 -30.16 31.57
CA SER A 3 -9.46 -29.68 30.20
C SER A 3 -10.58 -28.70 29.87
N LEU A 4 -10.32 -27.40 30.03
CA LEU A 4 -11.28 -26.30 29.83
C LEU A 4 -10.98 -25.48 28.56
N PHE A 5 -10.65 -26.13 27.44
CA PHE A 5 -10.43 -25.44 26.15
C PHE A 5 -11.24 -26.02 24.97
N GLY A 6 -12.23 -26.87 25.23
CA GLY A 6 -12.98 -27.58 24.18
C GLY A 6 -14.18 -26.85 23.55
N ALA A 7 -14.47 -25.59 23.89
CA ALA A 7 -15.71 -24.90 23.47
C ALA A 7 -15.49 -23.64 22.62
N ALA A 8 -14.34 -23.50 21.96
CA ALA A 8 -14.03 -22.32 21.15
C ALA A 8 -14.49 -22.49 19.68
N GLY A 9 -15.76 -22.17 19.42
CA GLY A 9 -16.30 -21.73 18.11
C GLY A 9 -16.31 -22.74 16.94
N ALA A 10 -17.36 -22.70 16.11
CA ALA A 10 -17.25 -23.24 14.76
C ALA A 10 -16.26 -22.37 13.98
N GLY A 11 -15.32 -22.97 13.22
CA GLY A 11 -14.45 -22.20 12.33
C GLY A 11 -15.24 -21.45 11.25
N LEU A 12 -14.57 -20.64 10.44
CA LEU A 12 -15.18 -20.06 9.23
C LEU A 12 -15.26 -21.09 8.08
N THR A 13 -14.75 -22.30 8.30
CA THR A 13 -14.80 -23.40 7.33
C THR A 13 -16.24 -23.71 6.93
N GLY A 14 -16.49 -23.72 5.62
CA GLY A 14 -17.83 -23.96 5.06
C GLY A 14 -18.72 -22.72 5.02
N TYR A 15 -18.24 -21.55 5.49
CA TYR A 15 -18.95 -20.31 5.24
C TYR A 15 -18.86 -19.94 3.76
N LYS A 16 -20.01 -19.94 3.11
CA LYS A 16 -20.21 -19.50 1.73
C LYS A 16 -21.48 -18.66 1.66
N MET A 17 -21.39 -17.54 0.97
CA MET A 17 -22.54 -16.69 0.72
C MET A 17 -23.51 -17.40 -0.23
N ASN A 18 -24.68 -17.80 0.26
CA ASN A 18 -25.69 -18.56 -0.50
C ASN A 18 -26.68 -17.69 -1.29
N LYS A 19 -26.74 -16.39 -1.01
CA LYS A 19 -27.58 -15.41 -1.72
C LYS A 19 -26.79 -14.12 -1.91
N ARG A 20 -26.98 -13.45 -3.04
CA ARG A 20 -26.40 -12.14 -3.33
C ARG A 20 -26.69 -11.17 -2.18
N VAL A 21 -25.65 -10.55 -1.62
CA VAL A 21 -25.76 -9.51 -0.58
C VAL A 21 -25.32 -8.19 -1.20
N GLY A 22 -26.26 -7.26 -1.39
CA GLY A 22 -26.00 -6.00 -2.07
C GLY A 22 -25.48 -6.24 -3.49
N ALA A 23 -24.32 -5.65 -3.81
CA ALA A 23 -23.68 -5.85 -5.11
C ALA A 23 -22.97 -7.22 -5.22
N ILE A 24 -22.51 -7.80 -4.12
CA ILE A 24 -21.53 -8.91 -4.08
C ILE A 24 -22.14 -10.20 -4.61
N GLU A 25 -21.43 -10.88 -5.51
CA GLU A 25 -21.82 -12.13 -6.17
C GLU A 25 -21.08 -13.33 -5.59
N GLU A 26 -19.86 -13.16 -5.09
CA GLU A 26 -19.06 -14.24 -4.55
C GLU A 26 -18.33 -13.84 -3.26
N PHE A 27 -18.50 -14.66 -2.21
CA PHE A 27 -17.83 -14.48 -0.92
C PHE A 27 -17.76 -15.84 -0.19
N GLU A 28 -16.55 -16.34 0.04
CA GLU A 28 -16.30 -17.65 0.65
C GLU A 28 -14.97 -17.68 1.40
N PHE A 29 -14.91 -18.35 2.55
CA PHE A 29 -13.65 -18.57 3.28
C PHE A 29 -13.05 -19.92 2.91
N LEU A 30 -11.86 -19.88 2.29
CA LEU A 30 -11.11 -21.07 1.90
C LEU A 30 -10.08 -21.42 2.99
N PRO A 31 -10.15 -22.58 3.64
CA PRO A 31 -9.17 -22.95 4.66
C PRO A 31 -7.78 -23.13 4.07
N MET A 32 -6.75 -22.61 4.75
CA MET A 32 -5.33 -22.72 4.37
C MET A 32 -4.50 -23.59 5.32
N SER A 33 -4.89 -23.66 6.59
CA SER A 33 -4.28 -24.54 7.60
C SER A 33 -5.29 -25.57 8.11
N SER A 34 -4.78 -26.72 8.56
CA SER A 34 -5.58 -27.76 9.21
C SER A 34 -5.37 -27.66 10.72
N GLY A 35 -6.41 -27.35 11.49
CA GLY A 35 -6.32 -27.27 12.95
C GLY A 35 -7.29 -26.25 13.56
N LYS A 36 -7.73 -26.48 14.80
CA LYS A 36 -8.50 -25.50 15.58
C LYS A 36 -7.55 -24.74 16.51
N HIS A 37 -7.53 -23.42 16.40
CA HIS A 37 -6.65 -22.56 17.19
C HIS A 37 -7.43 -21.40 17.84
N LEU A 38 -6.81 -20.74 18.82
CA LEU A 38 -7.43 -19.64 19.57
C LEU A 38 -7.40 -18.30 18.81
N HIS A 39 -6.55 -18.17 17.78
CA HIS A 39 -6.44 -17.01 16.91
C HIS A 39 -6.71 -17.40 15.45
N LEU A 40 -7.24 -16.45 14.69
CA LEU A 40 -7.68 -16.64 13.31
C LEU A 40 -7.01 -15.61 12.41
N THR A 41 -6.43 -16.05 11.29
CA THR A 41 -5.85 -15.14 10.28
C THR A 41 -6.65 -15.23 8.99
N ILE A 42 -7.06 -14.09 8.44
CA ILE A 42 -7.73 -14.01 7.14
C ILE A 42 -6.80 -13.27 6.17
N ALA A 43 -6.36 -14.00 5.15
CA ALA A 43 -5.60 -13.47 4.03
C ALA A 43 -6.54 -13.05 2.89
N VAL A 44 -6.33 -11.86 2.34
CA VAL A 44 -7.19 -11.27 1.31
C VAL A 44 -6.36 -10.87 0.10
N THR A 45 -6.50 -11.63 -0.97
CA THR A 45 -5.81 -11.42 -2.25
C THR A 45 -6.42 -10.26 -3.02
N GLY A 46 -5.57 -9.41 -3.60
CA GLY A 46 -6.01 -8.17 -4.26
C GLY A 46 -6.33 -8.29 -5.74
N TRP A 47 -5.72 -9.22 -6.47
CA TRP A 47 -6.11 -9.55 -7.84
C TRP A 47 -5.61 -10.97 -8.17
N LEU A 48 -6.09 -11.54 -9.27
CA LEU A 48 -5.70 -12.88 -9.71
C LEU A 48 -5.09 -12.83 -11.10
N CYS A 49 -4.08 -13.66 -11.34
CA CYS A 49 -3.44 -13.79 -12.65
C CYS A 49 -3.60 -15.21 -13.18
N SER A 50 -3.51 -15.39 -14.50
CA SER A 50 -3.46 -16.74 -15.07
C SER A 50 -2.21 -17.50 -14.62
N GLY A 51 -2.28 -18.84 -14.61
CA GLY A 51 -1.14 -19.68 -14.22
C GLY A 51 -0.92 -19.78 -12.71
N LYS A 52 0.31 -19.52 -12.23
CA LYS A 52 0.75 -19.75 -10.83
C LYS A 52 -0.17 -19.06 -9.80
N TYR A 53 -0.70 -17.89 -10.14
CA TYR A 53 -1.48 -17.05 -9.22
C TYR A 53 -2.98 -16.99 -9.55
N SER A 54 -3.50 -18.07 -10.14
CA SER A 54 -4.93 -18.24 -10.46
C SER A 54 -5.79 -18.55 -9.22
N SER A 55 -5.15 -18.94 -8.13
CA SER A 55 -5.80 -19.23 -6.85
C SER A 55 -5.57 -18.11 -5.84
N PHE A 56 -6.59 -17.78 -5.06
CA PHE A 56 -6.51 -16.82 -3.96
C PHE A 56 -5.42 -17.20 -2.94
N GLN A 57 -5.16 -18.49 -2.74
CA GLN A 57 -4.19 -18.97 -1.75
C GLN A 57 -2.74 -18.87 -2.23
N ALA A 58 -2.51 -18.76 -3.54
CA ALA A 58 -1.17 -18.85 -4.13
C ALA A 58 -0.16 -17.81 -3.61
N PRO A 59 -0.54 -16.52 -3.43
CA PRO A 59 0.39 -15.53 -2.87
C PRO A 59 0.81 -15.85 -1.43
N TRP A 60 0.00 -16.59 -0.69
CA TRP A 60 0.16 -16.81 0.75
C TRP A 60 0.83 -18.15 1.10
N SER A 61 1.48 -18.79 0.13
CA SER A 61 2.07 -20.13 0.30
C SER A 61 3.13 -20.20 1.41
N SER A 62 3.90 -19.11 1.59
CA SER A 62 4.93 -18.95 2.61
C SER A 62 4.41 -18.40 3.94
N LEU A 63 3.13 -18.04 4.05
CA LEU A 63 2.56 -17.53 5.30
C LEU A 63 2.72 -18.60 6.40
N GLY A 64 3.37 -18.22 7.50
CA GLY A 64 3.70 -19.11 8.62
C GLY A 64 2.44 -19.79 9.15
N ALA A 65 2.51 -21.08 9.46
CA ALA A 65 1.35 -21.88 9.89
C ALA A 65 0.90 -21.60 11.34
N CYS A 66 0.76 -20.32 11.69
CA CYS A 66 0.27 -19.88 13.00
C CYS A 66 -1.25 -19.80 12.96
N GLY A 67 -1.90 -20.69 13.70
CA GLY A 67 -3.33 -20.60 13.94
C GLY A 67 -4.22 -21.16 12.85
N GLU A 68 -5.52 -20.87 12.98
CA GLU A 68 -6.52 -21.20 11.97
C GLU A 68 -6.48 -20.12 10.88
N GLN A 69 -6.25 -20.52 9.64
CA GLN A 69 -6.00 -19.59 8.54
C GLN A 69 -6.99 -19.77 7.41
N TYR A 70 -7.50 -18.66 6.92
CA TYR A 70 -8.42 -18.60 5.80
C TYR A 70 -7.90 -17.65 4.74
N CYS A 71 -8.14 -18.01 3.49
CA CYS A 71 -8.08 -17.08 2.38
C CYS A 71 -9.50 -16.66 2.01
N LEU A 72 -9.77 -15.36 1.90
CA LEU A 72 -11.05 -14.88 1.42
C LEU A 72 -11.11 -14.98 -0.10
N LYS A 73 -12.04 -15.78 -0.62
CA LYS A 73 -12.42 -15.81 -2.03
C LYS A 73 -13.54 -14.80 -2.25
N TRP A 74 -13.33 -13.84 -3.15
CA TRP A 74 -14.28 -12.79 -3.45
C TRP A 74 -14.18 -12.35 -4.90
N GLU A 75 -15.35 -12.14 -5.54
CA GLU A 75 -15.48 -11.55 -6.88
C GLU A 75 -14.46 -12.08 -7.92
N SER A 76 -14.21 -13.40 -7.96
CA SER A 76 -13.08 -14.00 -8.70
C SER A 76 -13.04 -13.59 -10.17
N ARG A 77 -14.22 -13.50 -10.80
CA ARG A 77 -14.36 -13.10 -12.20
C ARG A 77 -13.75 -11.71 -12.43
N TYR A 78 -14.16 -10.73 -11.64
CA TYR A 78 -13.68 -9.35 -11.78
C TYR A 78 -12.19 -9.23 -11.44
N LEU A 79 -11.70 -9.99 -10.46
CA LEU A 79 -10.28 -10.01 -10.10
C LEU A 79 -9.38 -10.65 -11.15
N LEU A 80 -9.85 -11.70 -11.83
CA LEU A 80 -9.16 -12.32 -12.97
C LEU A 80 -9.16 -11.41 -14.18
N ASP A 81 -10.31 -10.81 -14.49
CA ASP A 81 -10.44 -9.85 -15.59
C ASP A 81 -9.47 -8.68 -15.38
N LEU A 82 -9.43 -8.10 -14.17
CA LEU A 82 -8.49 -7.04 -13.82
C LEU A 82 -7.03 -7.50 -13.94
N GLY A 83 -6.68 -8.65 -13.36
CA GLY A 83 -5.30 -9.12 -13.41
C GLY A 83 -4.80 -9.43 -14.82
N SER A 84 -5.67 -9.95 -15.70
CA SER A 84 -5.33 -10.17 -17.11
C SER A 84 -4.99 -8.87 -17.85
N ILE A 85 -5.70 -7.80 -17.53
CA ILE A 85 -5.45 -6.46 -18.07
C ILE A 85 -4.14 -5.92 -17.51
N LEU A 86 -3.91 -6.01 -16.20
CA LEU A 86 -2.68 -5.54 -15.57
C LEU A 86 -1.44 -6.27 -16.10
N ASP A 87 -1.50 -7.59 -16.30
CA ASP A 87 -0.40 -8.37 -16.88
C ASP A 87 -0.11 -7.95 -18.33
N SER A 88 -1.14 -7.84 -19.17
CA SER A 88 -1.00 -7.43 -20.57
C SER A 88 -0.36 -6.04 -20.71
N LEU A 89 -0.66 -5.15 -19.78
CA LEU A 89 -0.11 -3.80 -19.75
C LEU A 89 1.33 -3.75 -19.29
N TRP A 90 1.68 -4.59 -18.32
CA TRP A 90 3.08 -4.72 -17.91
C TRP A 90 3.95 -5.20 -19.07
N ASP A 91 3.48 -6.23 -19.80
CA ASP A 91 4.19 -6.75 -20.96
C ASP A 91 4.31 -5.69 -22.08
N GLY A 92 3.24 -4.93 -22.33
CA GLY A 92 3.26 -3.81 -23.27
C GLY A 92 4.25 -2.71 -22.88
N LEU A 93 4.29 -2.35 -21.59
CA LEU A 93 5.16 -1.31 -21.06
C LEU A 93 6.64 -1.70 -21.12
N VAL A 94 6.97 -2.94 -20.74
CA VAL A 94 8.32 -3.49 -20.84
C VAL A 94 8.77 -3.53 -22.30
N SER A 95 7.88 -3.90 -23.23
CA SER A 95 8.18 -3.89 -24.66
C SER A 95 8.54 -2.49 -25.17
N VAL A 96 7.77 -1.46 -24.78
CA VAL A 96 8.06 -0.06 -25.15
C VAL A 96 9.40 0.40 -24.59
N VAL A 97 9.69 0.11 -23.30
CA VAL A 97 10.99 0.46 -22.69
C VAL A 97 12.14 -0.24 -23.39
N ALA A 98 11.99 -1.52 -23.73
CA ALA A 98 13.02 -2.26 -24.47
C ALA A 98 13.28 -1.66 -25.85
N GLN A 99 12.21 -1.31 -26.58
CA GLN A 99 12.31 -0.65 -27.89
C GLN A 99 12.92 0.74 -27.81
N GLU A 100 12.67 1.48 -26.73
CA GLU A 100 13.22 2.83 -26.55
C GLU A 100 14.69 2.80 -26.08
N ALA A 101 15.07 1.83 -25.24
CA ALA A 101 16.47 1.60 -24.85
C ALA A 101 17.36 1.20 -26.03
N LEU A 102 16.78 0.61 -27.08
CA LEU A 102 17.46 0.29 -28.34
C LEU A 102 17.66 1.53 -29.23
N LYS A 103 16.89 2.60 -29.04
CA LYS A 103 16.95 3.84 -29.84
C LYS A 103 17.86 4.86 -29.18
N TYR A 104 19.17 4.61 -29.25
CA TYR A 104 20.21 5.59 -28.86
C TYR A 104 20.17 6.82 -29.78
N THR A 105 19.24 7.74 -29.53
CA THR A 105 19.19 9.06 -30.17
C THR A 105 19.08 10.12 -29.08
N VAL A 106 19.95 11.12 -29.15
CA VAL A 106 20.15 12.18 -28.14
C VAL A 106 18.91 13.06 -27.87
N LEU A 107 17.82 12.89 -28.65
CA LEU A 107 16.48 13.45 -28.39
C LEU A 107 15.61 12.61 -27.44
N SER A 108 16.06 11.44 -26.98
CA SER A 108 15.31 10.54 -26.10
C SER A 108 14.76 11.24 -24.87
N GLY A 109 15.49 12.17 -24.24
CA GLY A 109 15.02 12.83 -23.02
C GLY A 109 13.68 13.57 -23.16
N ILE A 110 13.42 14.25 -24.28
CA ILE A 110 12.18 15.01 -24.50
C ILE A 110 11.06 14.09 -25.01
N VAL A 111 11.38 13.16 -25.91
CA VAL A 111 10.40 12.20 -26.45
C VAL A 111 9.92 11.26 -25.33
N THR A 112 10.83 10.67 -24.56
CA THR A 112 10.49 9.79 -23.43
C THR A 112 9.68 10.51 -22.35
N ALA A 113 9.92 11.81 -22.10
CA ALA A 113 9.17 12.61 -21.13
C ALA A 113 7.68 12.81 -21.51
N LEU A 114 7.34 12.82 -22.81
CA LEU A 114 5.97 12.94 -23.31
C LEU A 114 5.32 11.58 -23.62
N THR A 115 6.11 10.62 -24.11
CA THR A 115 5.62 9.28 -24.44
C THR A 115 5.14 8.54 -23.20
N TRP A 116 5.85 8.65 -22.08
CA TRP A 116 5.47 7.95 -20.84
C TRP A 116 4.08 8.39 -20.30
N PRO A 117 3.78 9.70 -20.12
CA PRO A 117 2.44 10.14 -19.73
C PRO A 117 1.35 9.77 -20.76
N ALA A 118 1.61 9.91 -22.06
CA ALA A 118 0.61 9.64 -23.10
C ALA A 118 0.25 8.14 -23.18
N SER A 119 1.26 7.26 -23.11
CA SER A 119 1.04 5.82 -23.06
C SER A 119 0.27 5.41 -21.80
N LEU A 120 0.61 5.99 -20.64
CA LEU A 120 -0.12 5.74 -19.41
C LEU A 120 -1.57 6.22 -19.47
N LEU A 121 -1.85 7.39 -20.06
CA LEU A 121 -3.22 7.89 -20.25
C LEU A 121 -4.07 6.98 -21.15
N ALA A 122 -3.49 6.54 -22.28
CA ALA A 122 -4.17 5.61 -23.17
C ALA A 122 -4.51 4.30 -22.45
N VAL A 123 -3.57 3.80 -21.65
CA VAL A 123 -3.76 2.60 -20.82
C VAL A 123 -4.82 2.81 -19.75
N ALA A 124 -4.81 3.95 -19.04
CA ALA A 124 -5.79 4.25 -18.00
C ALA A 124 -7.22 4.13 -18.52
N SER A 125 -7.49 4.67 -19.71
CA SER A 125 -8.83 4.62 -20.29
C SER A 125 -9.37 3.19 -20.51
N VAL A 126 -8.49 2.19 -20.67
CA VAL A 126 -8.87 0.78 -20.83
C VAL A 126 -9.17 0.12 -19.47
N ILE A 127 -8.39 0.44 -18.43
CA ILE A 127 -8.56 -0.19 -17.11
C ILE A 127 -9.58 0.54 -16.24
N ASP A 128 -9.87 1.82 -16.49
CA ASP A 128 -10.69 2.65 -15.59
C ASP A 128 -12.01 1.98 -15.21
N ASN A 129 -12.66 1.30 -16.17
CA ASN A 129 -13.89 0.57 -15.91
C ASN A 129 -13.67 -0.71 -15.05
N PRO A 130 -12.84 -1.71 -15.46
CA PRO A 130 -12.54 -2.87 -14.61
C PRO A 130 -11.98 -2.53 -13.22
N TRP A 131 -11.10 -1.54 -13.15
CA TRP A 131 -10.52 -1.03 -11.91
C TRP A 131 -11.59 -0.38 -11.03
N GLY A 132 -12.39 0.54 -11.57
CA GLY A 132 -13.49 1.19 -10.86
C GLY A 132 -14.52 0.20 -10.33
N VAL A 133 -14.87 -0.83 -11.11
CA VAL A 133 -15.74 -1.93 -10.65
C VAL A 133 -15.10 -2.63 -9.45
N CYS A 134 -13.83 -3.03 -9.54
CA CYS A 134 -13.13 -3.68 -8.43
C CYS A 134 -12.99 -2.78 -7.19
N LEU A 135 -12.80 -1.46 -7.35
CA LEU A 135 -12.77 -0.49 -6.26
C LEU A 135 -14.12 -0.39 -5.52
N SER A 136 -15.23 -0.41 -6.26
CA SER A 136 -16.59 -0.41 -5.69
C SER A 136 -16.89 -1.74 -5.00
N ARG A 137 -16.59 -2.86 -5.66
CA ARG A 137 -16.81 -4.21 -5.15
C ARG A 137 -16.00 -4.52 -3.90
N SER A 138 -14.74 -4.10 -3.84
CA SER A 138 -13.89 -4.27 -2.66
C SER A 138 -14.44 -3.55 -1.42
N ALA A 139 -15.07 -2.37 -1.59
CA ALA A 139 -15.73 -1.68 -0.49
C ALA A 139 -16.93 -2.45 0.05
N GLU A 140 -17.79 -2.96 -0.84
CA GLU A 140 -18.95 -3.77 -0.45
C GLU A 140 -18.52 -5.08 0.23
N VAL A 141 -17.52 -5.77 -0.32
CA VAL A 141 -16.93 -6.98 0.28
C VAL A 141 -16.35 -6.69 1.67
N GLY A 142 -15.71 -5.53 1.86
CA GLY A 142 -15.22 -5.09 3.17
C GLY A 142 -16.34 -4.95 4.20
N LYS A 143 -17.43 -4.28 3.83
CA LYS A 143 -18.63 -4.15 4.69
C LYS A 143 -19.23 -5.51 5.03
N HIS A 144 -19.32 -6.41 4.05
CA HIS A 144 -19.82 -7.77 4.30
C HIS A 144 -18.88 -8.57 5.23
N LEU A 145 -17.57 -8.45 5.05
CA LEU A 145 -16.59 -9.05 5.95
C LEU A 145 -16.78 -8.55 7.38
N ALA A 146 -16.98 -7.24 7.58
CA ALA A 146 -17.28 -6.67 8.90
C ALA A 146 -18.54 -7.29 9.53
N GLN A 147 -19.61 -7.46 8.75
CA GLN A 147 -20.83 -8.12 9.23
C GLN A 147 -20.58 -9.57 9.66
N VAL A 148 -19.77 -10.32 8.91
CA VAL A 148 -19.40 -11.69 9.28
C VAL A 148 -18.61 -11.69 10.58
N LEU A 149 -17.59 -10.84 10.70
CA LEU A 149 -16.76 -10.77 11.91
C LEU A 149 -17.58 -10.36 13.13
N ARG A 150 -18.50 -9.40 12.96
CA ARG A 150 -19.45 -8.94 13.99
C ARG A 150 -20.43 -10.02 14.42
N SER A 151 -20.84 -10.91 13.51
CA SER A 151 -21.72 -12.04 13.86
C SER A 151 -21.05 -13.07 14.77
N ARG A 152 -19.72 -12.96 14.99
CA ARG A 152 -18.93 -13.82 15.88
C ARG A 152 -19.19 -15.32 15.65
N ARG A 153 -19.43 -15.74 14.39
CA ARG A 153 -19.59 -17.16 14.03
C ARG A 153 -18.38 -17.98 14.43
N GLN A 154 -17.21 -17.37 14.29
CA GLN A 154 -15.91 -17.85 14.75
C GLN A 154 -15.70 -17.76 16.26
N GLY A 155 -16.71 -17.38 17.04
CA GLY A 155 -16.59 -17.03 18.46
C GLY A 155 -15.98 -15.64 18.69
N LYS A 156 -15.68 -15.32 19.96
CA LYS A 156 -15.00 -14.07 20.36
C LYS A 156 -13.47 -14.14 20.16
N ARG A 157 -13.00 -14.94 19.21
CA ARG A 157 -11.57 -15.08 18.90
C ARG A 157 -11.08 -13.82 18.19
N PRO A 158 -9.89 -13.29 18.55
CA PRO A 158 -9.28 -12.20 17.81
C PRO A 158 -8.94 -12.62 16.38
N VAL A 159 -9.08 -11.69 15.45
CA VAL A 159 -8.87 -11.90 14.02
C VAL A 159 -7.72 -11.03 13.53
N ASN A 160 -6.74 -11.66 12.90
CA ASN A 160 -5.66 -11.00 12.17
C ASN A 160 -6.06 -10.89 10.69
N LEU A 161 -5.86 -9.72 10.10
CA LEU A 161 -6.21 -9.45 8.71
C LEU A 161 -4.94 -9.09 7.94
N ILE A 162 -4.68 -9.79 6.84
CA ILE A 162 -3.57 -9.48 5.94
C ILE A 162 -4.07 -9.40 4.50
N GLY A 163 -3.69 -8.36 3.78
CA GLY A 163 -4.08 -8.22 2.38
C GLY A 163 -3.16 -7.29 1.61
N PHE A 164 -3.18 -7.44 0.29
CA PHE A 164 -2.45 -6.56 -0.62
C PHE A 164 -3.41 -5.95 -1.65
N SER A 165 -3.09 -4.75 -2.14
CA SER A 165 -3.86 -4.06 -3.18
C SER A 165 -5.37 -3.97 -2.86
N LEU A 166 -6.26 -4.39 -3.75
CA LEU A 166 -7.70 -4.36 -3.52
C LEU A 166 -8.12 -5.25 -2.34
N GLY A 167 -7.33 -6.25 -1.98
CA GLY A 167 -7.55 -7.07 -0.78
C GLY A 167 -7.22 -6.30 0.50
N ALA A 168 -6.20 -5.44 0.46
CA ALA A 168 -5.96 -4.47 1.52
C ALA A 168 -7.11 -3.44 1.60
N ARG A 169 -7.68 -3.04 0.45
CA ARG A 169 -8.86 -2.17 0.39
C ARG A 169 -10.10 -2.84 0.99
N VAL A 170 -10.34 -4.13 0.75
CA VAL A 170 -11.39 -4.91 1.45
C VAL A 170 -11.22 -4.81 2.96
N ILE A 171 -10.00 -5.00 3.46
CA ILE A 171 -9.72 -4.90 4.90
C ILE A 171 -9.96 -3.47 5.42
N TYR A 172 -9.50 -2.44 4.69
CA TYR A 172 -9.74 -1.04 5.06
C TYR A 172 -11.24 -0.74 5.24
N PHE A 173 -12.09 -1.12 4.28
CA PHE A 173 -13.54 -0.90 4.38
C PHE A 173 -14.21 -1.80 5.43
N CYS A 174 -13.64 -2.97 5.72
CA CYS A 174 -14.05 -3.77 6.86
C CYS A 174 -13.80 -3.04 8.18
N LEU A 175 -12.61 -2.45 8.36
CA LEU A 175 -12.29 -1.66 9.56
C LEU A 175 -13.15 -0.41 9.65
N GLU A 176 -13.42 0.26 8.53
CA GLU A 176 -14.27 1.45 8.49
C GLU A 176 -15.70 1.13 8.96
N GLU A 177 -16.28 0.04 8.45
CA GLU A 177 -17.60 -0.43 8.86
C GLU A 177 -17.61 -0.80 10.36
N LEU A 178 -16.60 -1.55 10.83
CA LEU A 178 -16.48 -1.89 12.25
C LEU A 178 -16.34 -0.64 13.13
N ALA A 179 -15.63 0.40 12.66
CA ALA A 179 -15.44 1.65 13.40
C ALA A 179 -16.66 2.58 13.35
N ASN A 180 -17.66 2.31 12.50
CA ASN A 180 -18.97 2.97 12.50
C ASN A 180 -19.93 2.37 13.55
N ASP A 181 -19.68 1.13 13.98
CA ASP A 181 -20.51 0.42 14.94
C ASP A 181 -19.97 0.48 16.38
N GLN A 182 -20.87 0.43 17.36
CA GLN A 182 -20.50 0.28 18.77
C GLN A 182 -20.26 -1.20 19.13
N GLY A 183 -19.27 -1.48 19.98
CA GLY A 183 -19.01 -2.84 20.49
C GLY A 183 -18.20 -3.74 19.54
N SER A 184 -17.62 -3.16 18.51
CA SER A 184 -16.72 -3.83 17.55
C SER A 184 -15.25 -3.76 17.97
N GLU A 185 -14.94 -3.16 19.12
CA GLU A 185 -13.58 -3.07 19.64
C GLU A 185 -13.03 -4.48 19.96
N GLY A 186 -11.78 -4.74 19.57
CA GLY A 186 -11.13 -6.02 19.81
C GLY A 186 -11.69 -7.19 18.99
N VAL A 187 -12.51 -6.93 17.96
CA VAL A 187 -12.79 -7.92 16.91
C VAL A 187 -11.51 -8.27 16.14
N VAL A 188 -10.75 -7.23 15.80
CA VAL A 188 -9.52 -7.33 15.03
C VAL A 188 -8.32 -7.11 15.96
N GLU A 189 -7.35 -8.02 15.89
CA GLU A 189 -6.10 -7.95 16.66
C GLU A 189 -5.04 -7.22 15.85
N ASP A 190 -4.48 -7.84 14.81
CA ASP A 190 -3.48 -7.23 13.94
C ASP A 190 -3.98 -7.05 12.51
N VAL A 191 -3.45 -6.03 11.83
CA VAL A 191 -3.75 -5.72 10.44
C VAL A 191 -2.45 -5.50 9.67
N VAL A 192 -2.33 -6.10 8.49
CA VAL A 192 -1.22 -5.88 7.55
C VAL A 192 -1.77 -5.54 6.18
N LEU A 193 -1.47 -4.33 5.71
CA LEU A 193 -1.93 -3.78 4.43
C LEU A 193 -0.73 -3.50 3.54
N LEU A 194 -0.74 -4.08 2.35
CA LEU A 194 0.38 -3.99 1.41
C LEU A 194 -0.09 -3.27 0.14
N GLY A 195 0.49 -2.12 -0.20
CA GLY A 195 0.14 -1.37 -1.41
C GLY A 195 -1.34 -1.00 -1.48
N ALA A 196 -1.92 -0.52 -0.36
CA ALA A 196 -3.36 -0.30 -0.25
C ALA A 196 -3.84 0.93 -1.07
N PRO A 197 -4.75 0.77 -2.05
CA PRO A 197 -5.37 1.87 -2.80
C PRO A 197 -6.50 2.48 -1.96
N VAL A 198 -6.17 3.17 -0.88
CA VAL A 198 -7.12 3.78 0.08
C VAL A 198 -6.60 5.12 0.59
N ASP A 199 -7.47 5.87 1.28
CA ASP A 199 -7.11 7.15 1.88
C ASP A 199 -5.95 7.00 2.87
N GLY A 200 -4.89 7.78 2.68
CA GLY A 200 -3.75 7.87 3.59
C GLY A 200 -3.89 8.99 4.64
N SER A 201 -5.04 9.65 4.76
CA SER A 201 -5.23 10.77 5.68
C SER A 201 -5.21 10.36 7.16
N GLU A 202 -4.53 11.14 8.00
CA GLU A 202 -4.41 10.86 9.44
C GLU A 202 -5.77 10.63 10.12
N LYS A 203 -6.77 11.45 9.76
CA LYS A 203 -8.11 11.41 10.34
C LYS A 203 -8.80 10.07 10.13
N ALA A 204 -8.66 9.48 8.94
CA ALA A 204 -9.21 8.15 8.66
C ALA A 204 -8.55 7.11 9.57
N TRP A 205 -7.21 7.10 9.63
CA TRP A 205 -6.48 6.08 10.38
C TRP A 205 -6.60 6.20 11.90
N GLN A 206 -6.73 7.41 12.45
CA GLN A 206 -7.05 7.62 13.87
C GLN A 206 -8.40 7.01 14.27
N ARG A 207 -9.34 6.95 13.32
CA ARG A 207 -10.63 6.31 13.53
C ARG A 207 -10.50 4.78 13.44
N LEU A 208 -9.85 4.29 12.39
CA LEU A 208 -9.66 2.84 12.17
C LEU A 208 -8.84 2.18 13.27
N SER A 209 -7.85 2.89 13.83
CA SER A 209 -7.01 2.34 14.89
C SER A 209 -7.79 2.02 16.18
N ARG A 210 -8.97 2.58 16.40
CA ARG A 210 -9.79 2.32 17.60
C ARG A 210 -10.34 0.90 17.65
N VAL A 211 -10.63 0.29 16.50
CA VAL A 211 -11.20 -1.07 16.43
C VAL A 211 -10.13 -2.16 16.36
N VAL A 212 -8.86 -1.78 16.15
CA VAL A 212 -7.72 -2.70 16.11
C VAL A 212 -7.01 -2.69 17.47
N ALA A 213 -6.94 -3.85 18.12
CA ALA A 213 -6.34 -3.98 19.44
C ALA A 213 -4.80 -3.96 19.41
N GLY A 214 -4.21 -4.58 18.38
CA GLY A 214 -2.78 -4.71 18.16
C GLY A 214 -2.23 -3.72 17.14
N LYS A 215 -1.39 -4.20 16.21
CA LYS A 215 -0.67 -3.35 15.24
C LYS A 215 -1.41 -3.23 13.92
N ILE A 216 -1.28 -2.08 13.28
CA ILE A 216 -1.65 -1.84 11.88
C ILE A 216 -0.36 -1.59 11.10
N VAL A 217 0.04 -2.54 10.27
CA VAL A 217 1.21 -2.41 9.41
C VAL A 217 0.77 -1.90 8.04
N ASN A 218 1.34 -0.77 7.62
CA ASN A 218 1.22 -0.23 6.27
C ASN A 218 2.51 -0.45 5.51
N GLY A 219 2.54 -1.48 4.66
CA GLY A 219 3.61 -1.71 3.70
C GLY A 219 3.35 -0.91 2.43
N TYR A 220 4.17 0.09 2.15
CA TYR A 220 3.97 1.03 1.04
C TYR A 220 5.17 1.02 0.09
N CYS A 221 4.94 1.42 -1.16
CA CYS A 221 6.01 1.60 -2.14
C CYS A 221 5.87 2.96 -2.84
N LYS A 222 6.88 3.81 -2.70
CA LYS A 222 6.91 5.16 -3.28
C LYS A 222 6.93 5.15 -4.82
N GLY A 223 7.54 4.12 -5.40
CA GLY A 223 7.70 3.94 -6.85
C GLY A 223 6.56 3.19 -7.52
N ASP A 224 5.47 2.88 -6.82
CA ASP A 224 4.35 2.16 -7.40
C ASP A 224 3.62 3.02 -8.43
N TRP A 225 3.94 2.81 -9.72
CA TRP A 225 3.37 3.57 -10.82
C TRP A 225 1.85 3.38 -10.95
N LEU A 226 1.32 2.20 -10.61
CA LEU A 226 -0.10 1.89 -10.78
C LEU A 226 -0.92 2.75 -9.81
N LEU A 227 -0.53 2.77 -8.55
CA LEU A 227 -1.15 3.63 -7.56
C LEU A 227 -0.83 5.11 -7.81
N GLY A 228 0.41 5.40 -8.21
CA GLY A 228 0.88 6.76 -8.47
C GLY A 228 0.16 7.45 -9.62
N PHE A 229 -0.25 6.69 -10.63
CA PHE A 229 -0.90 7.20 -11.84
C PHE A 229 -2.39 6.84 -11.89
N LEU A 230 -2.76 5.57 -11.99
CA LEU A 230 -4.16 5.15 -12.19
C LEU A 230 -5.03 5.45 -10.99
N TYR A 231 -4.56 5.15 -9.77
CA TYR A 231 -5.40 5.43 -8.61
C TYR A 231 -5.57 6.93 -8.40
N ARG A 232 -4.52 7.73 -8.61
CA ARG A 232 -4.59 9.19 -8.50
C ARG A 232 -5.40 9.84 -9.63
N SER A 233 -5.40 9.30 -10.85
CA SER A 233 -6.23 9.82 -11.95
C SER A 233 -7.71 9.53 -11.73
N SER A 234 -8.02 8.39 -11.11
CA SER A 234 -9.40 7.90 -10.98
C SER A 234 -9.98 8.16 -9.58
N SER A 235 -9.21 8.73 -8.64
CA SER A 235 -9.63 9.06 -7.26
C SER A 235 -9.23 10.48 -6.86
N VAL A 236 -10.11 11.17 -6.12
CA VAL A 236 -9.88 12.54 -5.61
C VAL A 236 -8.88 12.56 -4.43
N GLN A 237 -8.41 11.39 -3.98
CA GLN A 237 -7.53 11.26 -2.83
C GLN A 237 -6.08 11.60 -3.18
N LEU A 238 -5.61 12.75 -2.68
CA LEU A 238 -4.22 13.18 -2.82
C LEU A 238 -3.26 12.29 -2.01
N SER A 239 -3.73 11.76 -0.88
CA SER A 239 -2.97 10.86 -0.01
C SER A 239 -3.40 9.41 -0.20
N VAL A 240 -2.47 8.54 -0.62
CA VAL A 240 -2.73 7.11 -0.87
C VAL A 240 -1.85 6.29 0.06
N ALA A 241 -2.46 5.48 0.93
CA ALA A 241 -1.74 4.72 1.95
C ALA A 241 -0.66 3.78 1.37
N GLY A 242 -0.91 3.19 0.19
CA GLY A 242 0.04 2.32 -0.50
C GLY A 242 1.25 3.02 -1.13
N LEU A 243 1.29 4.35 -1.20
CA LEU A 243 2.38 5.13 -1.81
C LEU A 243 3.28 5.82 -0.79
N GLN A 244 2.81 6.00 0.44
CA GLN A 244 3.49 6.84 1.41
C GLN A 244 3.17 6.40 2.84
N PRO A 245 4.00 6.77 3.83
CA PRO A 245 3.68 6.47 5.21
C PRO A 245 2.39 7.19 5.63
N ILE A 246 1.58 6.52 6.45
CA ILE A 246 0.44 7.12 7.13
C ILE A 246 1.01 7.98 8.25
N SER A 247 0.85 9.30 8.13
CA SER A 247 1.19 10.24 9.19
C SER A 247 0.15 10.11 10.31
N SER A 248 0.49 9.39 11.38
CA SER A 248 -0.37 9.26 12.56
C SER A 248 0.46 9.30 13.84
N GLN A 249 -0.10 9.87 14.89
CA GLN A 249 0.49 9.86 16.23
C GLN A 249 0.25 8.54 16.98
N ASP A 250 -0.59 7.65 16.45
CA ASP A 250 -0.89 6.36 17.09
C ASP A 250 0.27 5.38 16.92
N ARG A 251 0.84 4.93 18.05
CA ARG A 251 1.97 3.99 18.09
C ARG A 251 1.62 2.60 17.52
N LYS A 252 0.33 2.29 17.35
CA LYS A 252 -0.11 1.03 16.73
C LYS A 252 0.09 1.01 15.22
N ILE A 253 0.25 2.17 14.57
CA ILE A 253 0.44 2.26 13.12
C ILE A 253 1.94 2.19 12.81
N ILE A 254 2.35 1.14 12.10
CA ILE A 254 3.73 0.84 11.73
C ILE A 254 3.84 0.96 10.22
N ASN A 255 4.63 1.92 9.74
CA ASN A 255 4.88 2.11 8.32
C ASN A 255 6.17 1.37 7.91
N VAL A 256 6.09 0.56 6.85
CA VAL A 256 7.24 -0.18 6.31
C VAL A 256 7.42 0.21 4.84
N ASP A 257 8.58 0.80 4.52
CA ASP A 257 8.94 1.13 3.14
C ASP A 257 9.41 -0.13 2.41
N LEU A 258 8.65 -0.56 1.41
CA LEU A 258 8.91 -1.75 0.61
C LEU A 258 9.59 -1.41 -0.73
N SER A 259 9.98 -0.16 -1.00
CA SER A 259 10.58 0.25 -2.29
C SER A 259 11.91 -0.44 -2.64
N SER A 260 12.59 -1.05 -1.67
CA SER A 260 13.75 -1.90 -1.93
C SER A 260 13.37 -3.23 -2.61
N VAL A 261 12.20 -3.78 -2.26
CA VAL A 261 11.68 -5.07 -2.72
C VAL A 261 10.72 -4.86 -3.90
N VAL A 262 9.69 -4.04 -3.72
CA VAL A 262 8.62 -3.77 -4.70
C VAL A 262 9.07 -2.63 -5.64
N LYS A 263 9.12 -2.89 -6.96
CA LYS A 263 9.42 -1.88 -7.98
C LYS A 263 8.17 -1.40 -8.72
N GLY A 264 7.13 -2.22 -8.74
CA GLY A 264 5.79 -1.84 -9.21
C GLY A 264 4.70 -2.67 -8.54
N HIS A 265 3.43 -2.28 -8.73
CA HIS A 265 2.30 -2.91 -8.03
C HIS A 265 2.24 -4.43 -8.18
N LEU A 266 2.56 -4.94 -9.37
CA LEU A 266 2.53 -6.39 -9.64
C LEU A 266 3.52 -7.19 -8.79
N ASP A 267 4.58 -6.54 -8.28
CA ASP A 267 5.60 -7.20 -7.46
C ASP A 267 5.08 -7.60 -6.09
N TYR A 268 4.00 -6.97 -5.56
CA TYR A 268 3.41 -7.38 -4.29
C TYR A 268 3.04 -8.87 -4.30
N MET A 269 2.51 -9.36 -5.41
CA MET A 269 2.15 -10.77 -5.54
C MET A 269 3.38 -11.67 -5.80
N ARG A 270 4.33 -11.19 -6.60
CA ARG A 270 5.50 -11.96 -7.03
C ARG A 270 6.53 -12.12 -5.92
N GLN A 271 6.66 -11.12 -5.05
CA GLN A 271 7.65 -11.04 -3.98
C GLN A 271 7.04 -11.20 -2.59
N MET A 272 5.84 -11.78 -2.48
CA MET A 272 5.11 -11.90 -1.22
C MET A 272 5.98 -12.53 -0.11
N ASP A 273 6.77 -13.56 -0.41
CA ASP A 273 7.65 -14.23 0.56
C ASP A 273 8.63 -13.24 1.22
N THR A 274 9.33 -12.43 0.41
CA THR A 274 10.26 -11.40 0.89
C THR A 274 9.51 -10.29 1.63
N ILE A 275 8.33 -9.91 1.15
CA ILE A 275 7.50 -8.86 1.75
C ILE A 275 7.04 -9.28 3.14
N LEU A 276 6.55 -10.51 3.32
CA LEU A 276 6.12 -11.03 4.62
C LEU A 276 7.24 -10.96 5.66
N VAL A 277 8.46 -11.34 5.28
CA VAL A 277 9.65 -11.19 6.12
C VAL A 277 9.92 -9.71 6.45
N ALA A 278 9.90 -8.84 5.44
CA ALA A 278 10.17 -7.41 5.60
C ALA A 278 9.18 -6.70 6.53
N VAL A 279 7.90 -7.12 6.52
CA VAL A 279 6.86 -6.56 7.41
C VAL A 279 6.74 -7.29 8.75
N GLY A 280 7.61 -8.27 9.02
CA GLY A 280 7.66 -9.01 10.28
C GLY A 280 6.48 -9.96 10.50
N VAL A 281 5.88 -10.47 9.41
CA VAL A 281 4.88 -11.54 9.48
C VAL A 281 5.61 -12.89 9.49
N PRO A 282 5.27 -13.82 10.41
CA PRO A 282 5.89 -15.14 10.44
C PRO A 282 5.72 -15.87 9.10
N THR A 283 6.81 -16.42 8.58
CA THR A 283 6.80 -17.25 7.37
C THR A 283 7.10 -18.71 7.72
N ARG A 284 6.63 -19.65 6.90
CA ARG A 284 7.05 -21.04 6.98
C ARG A 284 8.55 -21.08 6.71
N GLU A 285 9.34 -21.58 7.65
CA GLU A 285 10.73 -21.88 7.38
C GLU A 285 10.78 -22.92 6.25
N GLU A 286 11.34 -22.53 5.10
CA GLU A 286 11.92 -23.54 4.23
C GLU A 286 13.07 -24.16 5.02
N ALA A 287 12.93 -25.43 5.39
CA ALA A 287 14.02 -26.23 5.93
C ALA A 287 15.20 -26.18 4.95
N GLY A 288 16.11 -25.21 5.12
CA GLY A 288 17.35 -25.10 4.34
C GLY A 288 17.88 -23.71 4.02
N ALA A 289 17.12 -22.61 4.08
CA ALA A 289 17.56 -21.36 3.40
C ALA A 289 18.04 -20.20 4.31
N LEU A 290 17.82 -20.23 5.63
CA LEU A 290 18.02 -19.05 6.49
C LEU A 290 19.31 -19.01 7.31
N SER A 291 20.18 -20.02 7.26
CA SER A 291 21.46 -19.97 7.98
C SER A 291 22.58 -19.23 7.22
N GLY A 292 22.47 -19.05 5.89
CA GLY A 292 23.58 -18.54 5.07
C GLY A 292 23.59 -17.03 4.79
N LYS A 293 22.41 -16.37 4.76
CA LYS A 293 22.30 -14.97 4.32
C LYS A 293 22.44 -13.93 5.43
N LEU A 294 22.14 -14.27 6.69
CA LEU A 294 22.35 -13.39 7.84
C LEU A 294 23.83 -13.24 8.20
N GLN A 295 24.64 -14.26 7.94
CA GLN A 295 26.06 -14.26 8.32
C GLN A 295 26.94 -13.43 7.37
N LEU A 296 26.57 -13.31 6.09
CA LEU A 296 27.32 -12.51 5.10
C LEU A 296 27.14 -11.00 5.31
N VAL A 297 25.98 -10.57 5.83
CA VAL A 297 25.72 -9.15 6.15
C VAL A 297 26.46 -8.74 7.42
N HIS A 298 26.60 -9.64 8.40
CA HIS A 298 27.32 -9.34 9.63
C HIS A 298 28.85 -9.35 9.43
N LEU A 299 29.39 -10.26 8.60
CA LEU A 299 30.85 -10.31 8.32
C LEU A 299 31.38 -9.14 7.49
N SER A 300 30.51 -8.40 6.80
CA SER A 300 30.92 -7.27 5.95
C SER A 300 31.01 -5.94 6.70
N GLN A 301 30.52 -5.87 7.95
CA GLN A 301 30.59 -4.67 8.79
C GLN A 301 31.70 -4.72 9.85
N GLU A 302 32.44 -5.82 9.98
CA GLU A 302 33.45 -6.01 11.04
C GLU A 302 34.90 -6.09 10.53
N LYS A 303 35.18 -5.55 9.34
CA LYS A 303 36.56 -5.38 8.81
C LYS A 303 36.87 -3.94 8.42
N THR A 304 36.83 -3.05 9.41
CA THR A 304 37.60 -1.81 9.38
C THR A 304 37.96 -1.42 10.81
N GLY A 305 39.12 -1.88 11.26
CA GLY A 305 39.65 -1.53 12.57
C GLY A 305 40.66 -2.55 13.07
N THR A 306 41.92 -2.40 12.69
CA THR A 306 43.02 -2.98 13.46
C THR A 306 44.08 -1.89 13.65
N PRO A 307 44.52 -1.62 14.88
CA PRO A 307 45.48 -0.57 15.19
C PRO A 307 46.91 -1.08 15.01
N GLU A 308 47.82 -0.22 14.57
CA GLU A 308 49.27 -0.47 14.68
C GLU A 308 49.93 0.48 15.71
N PRO A 309 51.05 0.05 16.33
CA PRO A 309 51.44 0.47 17.66
C PRO A 309 52.42 1.65 17.69
N ALA A 310 52.49 2.29 18.87
CA ALA A 310 53.38 3.39 19.19
C ALA A 310 54.85 2.96 19.37
N GLY A 311 55.79 3.81 18.96
CA GLY A 311 57.23 3.67 19.26
C GLY A 311 58.13 4.83 18.83
N GLN A 312 58.26 5.83 19.73
CA GLN A 312 59.44 6.66 20.08
C GLN A 312 60.15 7.63 19.08
N SER A 313 60.01 8.93 19.45
CA SER A 313 60.96 10.06 19.51
C SER A 313 62.13 10.23 18.51
N ARG A 314 62.21 11.41 17.86
CA ARG A 314 63.39 12.31 17.95
C ARG A 314 63.10 13.75 17.49
N VAL A 315 63.77 14.67 18.17
CA VAL A 315 63.71 16.15 18.11
C VAL A 315 64.45 16.72 16.88
N LYS A 316 63.92 17.78 16.25
CA LYS A 316 64.54 19.10 15.93
C LYS A 316 63.99 19.74 14.65
N GLY A 317 63.65 21.03 14.75
CA GLY A 317 63.82 21.99 13.65
C GLY A 317 62.57 22.79 13.25
N GLU A 318 62.34 23.94 13.89
CA GLU A 318 61.81 25.14 13.20
C GLU A 318 62.94 25.72 12.31
N PRO A 319 62.62 26.46 11.22
CA PRO A 319 62.27 27.88 11.35
C PRO A 319 61.08 28.34 10.47
N SER A 320 60.23 29.17 11.08
CA SER A 320 59.65 30.43 10.59
C SER A 320 59.64 30.77 9.09
N MET A 321 58.48 31.21 8.57
CA MET A 321 58.33 32.57 8.04
C MET A 321 56.85 32.93 7.76
N ASP A 322 56.46 34.09 8.28
CA ASP A 322 55.25 34.85 7.96
C ASP A 322 55.14 35.18 6.47
N ILE A 323 53.91 35.44 5.98
CA ILE A 323 53.55 36.72 5.37
C ILE A 323 52.01 36.82 5.24
N SER A 324 51.58 38.00 5.64
CA SER A 324 50.26 38.62 5.73
C SER A 324 49.58 38.97 4.41
N ASN A 325 48.24 38.99 4.49
CA ASN A 325 47.30 40.04 4.08
C ASN A 325 47.12 40.49 2.60
N ASN A 326 45.84 40.83 2.38
CA ASN A 326 45.29 41.86 1.49
C ASN A 326 45.24 41.52 -0.02
N ASP A 327 44.23 41.91 -0.79
CA ASP A 327 43.22 42.96 -0.60
C ASP A 327 42.08 42.79 -1.63
N THR A 328 40.89 43.30 -1.26
CA THR A 328 39.94 44.18 -2.01
C THR A 328 39.93 44.21 -3.57
N SER A 329 38.86 44.50 -4.31
CA SER A 329 37.55 45.15 -4.09
C SER A 329 36.79 45.26 -5.43
N ASP A 330 35.47 45.50 -5.33
CA ASP A 330 34.69 46.45 -6.17
C ASP A 330 34.39 46.10 -7.64
N THR A 331 33.26 46.47 -8.27
CA THR A 331 32.18 47.47 -8.05
C THR A 331 31.05 47.14 -9.07
N THR A 332 29.77 47.04 -8.69
CA THR A 332 28.67 48.05 -8.71
C THR A 332 28.05 48.45 -10.07
N GLU A 333 26.76 48.83 -9.96
CA GLU A 333 25.90 49.66 -10.82
C GLU A 333 24.89 48.91 -11.72
N THR A 334 23.57 48.89 -11.48
CA THR A 334 22.48 49.87 -11.18
C THR A 334 21.73 50.37 -12.41
N ASN A 335 20.38 50.18 -12.38
CA ASN A 335 19.27 51.04 -12.82
C ASN A 335 18.12 50.18 -13.39
N GLY A 336 16.83 50.38 -13.12
CA GLY A 336 16.14 51.46 -12.39
C GLY A 336 14.88 51.90 -13.14
N GLY A 337 13.69 51.53 -12.61
CA GLY A 337 12.37 52.17 -12.80
C GLY A 337 11.65 52.00 -14.16
N SER A 338 10.36 52.28 -14.31
CA SER A 338 9.18 52.46 -13.45
C SER A 338 7.98 52.72 -14.38
N VAL A 339 6.75 52.65 -13.84
CA VAL A 339 5.48 53.26 -14.30
C VAL A 339 4.57 52.46 -15.25
N GLY A 340 3.29 52.31 -14.84
CA GLY A 340 2.16 52.13 -15.78
C GLY A 340 0.87 51.57 -15.17
N SER A 341 0.07 52.42 -14.52
CA SER A 341 -1.29 52.15 -14.01
C SER A 341 -2.36 52.27 -15.11
N CYS A 342 -3.40 51.42 -15.07
CA CYS A 342 -4.80 51.59 -15.54
C CYS A 342 -5.43 50.19 -15.68
N GLY A 343 -6.65 49.84 -15.31
CA GLY A 343 -7.83 50.55 -14.82
C GLY A 343 -8.99 49.55 -14.95
N SER A 344 -9.79 49.39 -13.90
CA SER A 344 -11.04 48.61 -13.95
C SER A 344 -12.08 49.30 -14.83
N PRO A 345 -13.09 48.54 -15.31
CA PRO A 345 -14.44 49.05 -15.09
C PRO A 345 -15.37 48.00 -14.51
N GLU A 346 -16.11 48.48 -13.52
CA GLU A 346 -17.28 47.95 -12.88
C GLU A 346 -18.49 48.18 -13.81
N LEU A 347 -19.31 47.15 -14.08
CA LEU A 347 -20.65 47.32 -14.62
C LEU A 347 -21.65 46.44 -13.87
N ARG A 348 -22.83 47.01 -13.74
CA ARG A 348 -23.77 46.94 -12.63
C ARG A 348 -25.03 46.22 -13.09
N ARG A 349 -25.61 45.45 -12.16
CA ARG A 349 -27.01 44.99 -12.02
C ARG A 349 -27.99 45.24 -13.17
N GLU A 350 -28.76 44.19 -13.49
CA GLU A 350 -30.23 44.29 -13.47
C GLU A 350 -30.84 43.17 -12.62
N ARG A 351 -31.75 43.60 -11.74
CA ARG A 351 -32.77 42.78 -11.08
C ARG A 351 -34.01 42.90 -11.95
N GLU A 352 -34.70 41.80 -12.21
CA GLU A 352 -36.16 41.84 -12.30
C GLU A 352 -36.76 40.74 -11.44
N SER A 353 -37.62 41.23 -10.55
CA SER A 353 -38.59 40.54 -9.72
C SER A 353 -39.85 40.24 -10.54
N GLY A 354 -40.43 39.07 -10.37
CA GLY A 354 -41.78 38.74 -10.83
C GLY A 354 -42.37 37.66 -9.93
N SER A 355 -43.25 38.09 -9.03
CA SER A 355 -44.01 37.33 -8.03
C SER A 355 -45.27 36.68 -8.61
N ASP A 356 -45.86 35.83 -7.76
CA ASP A 356 -47.23 35.29 -7.78
C ASP A 356 -47.50 34.11 -8.73
N GLY A 357 -48.17 33.02 -8.31
CA GLY A 357 -48.78 32.70 -7.03
C GLY A 357 -49.70 31.48 -7.17
N LEU A 358 -50.10 30.96 -6.00
CA LEU A 358 -51.37 30.27 -5.71
C LEU A 358 -51.55 28.76 -6.05
N ARG A 359 -51.67 28.02 -4.94
CA ARG A 359 -52.76 27.09 -4.55
C ARG A 359 -52.96 25.79 -5.32
N GLY A 360 -52.86 24.70 -4.55
CA GLY A 360 -54.06 24.00 -4.08
C GLY A 360 -54.20 22.55 -4.53
N ALA A 361 -54.04 21.63 -3.59
CA ALA A 361 -54.88 20.44 -3.30
C ALA A 361 -54.04 19.41 -2.53
#